data_AF-A0A967C3D6-F1
#
_entry.id   AF-A0A967C3D6-F1
#
_cell.length_a   1.000
_cell.length_b   1.000
_cell.length_c   1.000
_cell.angle_alpha   90.00
_cell.angle_beta   90.00
_cell.angle_gamma   90.00
#
_symmetry.space_group_name_H-M   'P 1'
#
loop_
_entity.id
_entity.type
_entity.pdbx_description
1 polymer ?
#
loop_
_entity_poly.entity_id
_entity_poly.type
_entity_poly.pdbx_seq_one_letter_code
_entity_poly.pdbx_strand_id
1 'polypeptide(L)'
;MAIRYISEHDSPDDPGGIIREVLEMGEAFPGPAEDVVLTWVLRLGDGRDPAGAARRLIDDYRLGEAPQPGGPCGRVIEMLKETATFPEDRMTRHLCQPRRRGGWRRNRS
;
A
#
# COMPACT_ATOMS: atom_id res chain seq x y z
N MET A 1 17.96 -6.35 -3.33
CA MET A 1 17.64 -7.80 -3.31
C MET A 1 16.16 -7.89 -3.63
N ALA A 2 15.78 -8.39 -4.82
CA ALA A 2 14.38 -8.44 -5.23
C ALA A 2 13.71 -9.65 -4.57
N ILE A 3 12.69 -9.43 -3.74
CA ILE A 3 11.83 -10.49 -3.23
C ILE A 3 11.04 -11.02 -4.43
N ARG A 4 11.15 -12.32 -4.71
CA ARG A 4 10.27 -12.99 -5.70
C ARG A 4 9.08 -13.53 -4.95
N TYR A 5 7.90 -12.98 -5.21
CA TYR A 5 6.65 -13.54 -4.74
C TYR A 5 6.22 -14.67 -5.69
N ILE A 6 5.70 -15.76 -5.13
CA ILE A 6 5.24 -16.95 -5.87
C ILE A 6 3.71 -16.89 -6.09
N SER A 7 3.03 -15.83 -5.62
CA SER A 7 1.59 -15.67 -5.81
C SER A 7 1.29 -15.42 -7.29
N GLU A 8 0.26 -16.09 -7.80
CA GLU A 8 -0.25 -15.89 -9.17
C GLU A 8 -0.83 -14.48 -9.37
N HIS A 9 -1.11 -13.78 -8.27
CA HIS A 9 -1.64 -12.42 -8.24
C HIS A 9 -0.56 -11.35 -8.01
N ASP A 10 0.73 -11.72 -7.97
CA ASP A 10 1.82 -10.76 -7.81
C ASP A 10 1.79 -9.73 -8.94
N SER A 11 1.71 -8.46 -8.55
CA SER A 11 1.83 -7.35 -9.48
C SER A 11 2.62 -6.20 -8.86
N PRO A 12 3.16 -5.28 -9.69
CA PRO A 12 3.88 -4.14 -9.15
C PRO A 12 3.04 -3.20 -8.27
N ASP A 13 1.71 -3.21 -8.43
CA ASP A 13 0.79 -2.42 -7.61
C ASP A 13 0.14 -3.25 -6.50
N ASP A 14 0.28 -4.57 -6.52
CA ASP A 14 -0.13 -5.51 -5.46
C ASP A 14 0.98 -6.55 -5.19
N PRO A 15 2.07 -6.16 -4.51
CA PRO A 15 3.22 -7.03 -4.34
C PRO A 15 2.90 -8.27 -3.49
N GLY A 16 3.05 -9.42 -4.12
CA GLY A 16 2.66 -10.72 -3.60
C GLY A 16 1.17 -11.00 -3.63
N GLY A 17 0.38 -10.18 -4.33
CA GLY A 17 -1.06 -10.41 -4.50
C GLY A 17 -1.88 -10.26 -3.22
N ILE A 18 -1.35 -9.58 -2.21
CA ILE A 18 -1.95 -9.57 -0.87
C ILE A 18 -3.32 -8.90 -0.84
N ILE A 19 -3.53 -7.83 -1.62
CA ILE A 19 -4.83 -7.18 -1.73
C ILE A 19 -5.79 -8.12 -2.45
N ARG A 20 -5.36 -8.73 -3.55
CA ARG A 20 -6.16 -9.69 -4.31
C ARG A 20 -6.62 -10.87 -3.45
N GLU A 21 -5.72 -11.49 -2.69
CA GLU A 21 -6.03 -12.62 -1.82
C GLU A 21 -7.10 -12.25 -0.77
N VAL A 22 -7.02 -11.05 -0.18
CA VAL A 22 -8.02 -10.57 0.79
C VAL A 22 -9.38 -10.32 0.14
N LEU A 23 -9.39 -9.78 -1.09
CA LEU A 23 -10.63 -9.59 -1.84
C LEU A 23 -11.28 -10.93 -2.20
N GLU A 24 -10.49 -11.94 -2.53
CA GLU A 24 -11.00 -13.29 -2.82
C GLU A 24 -11.51 -14.02 -1.56
N MET A 25 -10.88 -13.80 -0.40
CA MET A 25 -11.39 -14.30 0.88
C MET A 25 -12.72 -13.64 1.27
N GLY A 26 -12.93 -12.37 0.91
CA GLY A 26 -14.17 -11.64 1.20
C GLY A 26 -14.51 -11.65 2.69
N GLU A 27 -15.70 -12.14 3.05
CA GLU A 27 -16.16 -12.21 4.46
C GLU A 27 -15.34 -13.19 5.32
N ALA A 28 -14.64 -14.14 4.72
CA ALA A 28 -13.79 -15.08 5.45
C ALA A 28 -12.47 -14.45 5.92
N PHE A 29 -12.13 -13.25 5.44
CA PHE A 29 -10.93 -12.55 5.86
C PHE A 29 -11.05 -12.12 7.35
N PRO A 30 -10.17 -12.63 8.24
CA PRO A 30 -10.31 -12.40 9.68
C PRO A 30 -9.92 -11.00 10.13
N GLY A 31 -9.23 -10.22 9.29
CA GLY A 31 -8.66 -8.94 9.68
C GLY A 31 -7.37 -9.06 10.51
N PRO A 32 -6.86 -7.92 11.02
CA PRO A 32 -7.39 -6.57 10.81
C PRO A 32 -7.03 -6.03 9.41
N ALA A 33 -7.83 -5.09 8.92
CA ALA A 33 -7.61 -4.48 7.60
C ALA A 33 -6.31 -3.65 7.55
N GLU A 34 -6.00 -3.01 8.67
CA GLU A 34 -4.86 -2.11 8.85
C GLU A 34 -3.53 -2.83 8.60
N ASP A 35 -3.40 -4.08 9.06
CA ASP A 35 -2.17 -4.86 8.90
C ASP A 35 -1.92 -5.22 7.43
N VAL A 36 -2.99 -5.52 6.68
CA VAL A 36 -2.92 -5.79 5.24
C VAL A 36 -2.48 -4.55 4.48
N VAL A 37 -3.13 -3.41 4.72
CA VAL A 37 -2.81 -2.16 4.02
C VAL A 37 -1.40 -1.69 4.37
N LEU A 38 -0.99 -1.77 5.64
CA LEU A 38 0.37 -1.45 6.06
C LEU A 38 1.39 -2.38 5.39
N THR A 39 1.13 -3.68 5.35
CA THR A 39 2.00 -4.66 4.69
C THR A 39 2.13 -4.35 3.21
N TRP A 40 1.02 -4.05 2.53
CA TRP A 40 0.99 -3.66 1.13
C TRP A 40 1.82 -2.40 0.87
N VAL A 41 1.62 -1.33 1.65
CA VAL A 41 2.40 -0.07 1.52
C VAL A 41 3.91 -0.33 1.70
N LEU A 42 4.29 -1.14 2.70
CA LEU A 42 5.70 -1.47 2.94
C LEU A 42 6.33 -2.27 1.80
N ARG A 43 5.53 -3.06 1.07
CA ARG A 43 6.02 -3.90 -0.05
C ARG A 43 6.07 -3.17 -1.39
N LEU A 44 5.32 -2.07 -1.57
CA LEU A 44 5.40 -1.24 -2.79
C LEU A 44 6.82 -0.71 -3.05
N GLY A 45 7.58 -0.44 -1.99
CA GLY A 45 8.97 0.03 -2.04
C GLY A 45 9.12 1.50 -2.42
N ASP A 46 10.35 2.02 -2.30
CA ASP A 46 10.67 3.46 -2.36
C ASP A 46 10.36 4.17 -3.70
N GLY A 47 10.04 3.43 -4.75
CA GLY A 47 9.82 3.96 -6.11
C GLY A 47 8.35 4.05 -6.54
N ARG A 48 7.41 3.62 -5.70
CA ARG A 48 5.98 3.59 -6.03
C ARG A 48 5.21 4.50 -5.10
N ASP A 49 4.42 5.40 -5.69
CA ASP A 49 3.46 6.19 -4.94
C ASP A 49 2.24 5.33 -4.58
N PRO A 50 1.92 5.14 -3.28
CA PRO A 50 0.78 4.33 -2.88
C PRO A 50 -0.57 4.93 -3.28
N ALA A 51 -0.71 6.25 -3.43
CA ALA A 51 -1.98 6.82 -3.92
C ALA A 51 -2.24 6.41 -5.37
N GLY A 52 -1.22 6.51 -6.24
CA GLY A 52 -1.27 6.03 -7.61
C GLY A 52 -1.45 4.52 -7.71
N ALA A 53 -0.79 3.73 -6.85
CA ALA A 53 -0.98 2.28 -6.81
C ALA A 53 -2.41 1.91 -6.39
N ALA A 54 -2.96 2.57 -5.35
CA ALA A 54 -4.33 2.35 -4.92
C ALA A 54 -5.35 2.66 -6.02
N ARG A 55 -5.17 3.75 -6.79
CA ARG A 55 -6.04 4.07 -7.93
C ARG A 55 -6.07 2.94 -8.95
N ARG A 56 -4.89 2.45 -9.34
CA ARG A 56 -4.77 1.34 -10.30
C ARG A 56 -5.44 0.07 -9.77
N LEU A 57 -5.27 -0.27 -8.49
CA LEU A 57 -5.95 -1.42 -7.89
C LEU A 57 -7.48 -1.25 -7.85
N ILE A 58 -7.98 -0.06 -7.54
CA ILE A 58 -9.43 0.21 -7.54
C ILE A 58 -10.03 -0.02 -8.93
N ASP A 59 -9.32 0.44 -9.98
CA ASP A 59 -9.75 0.27 -11.36
C ASP A 59 -9.63 -1.20 -11.82
N ASP A 60 -8.47 -1.82 -11.61
CA ASP A 60 -8.17 -3.19 -12.05
C ASP A 60 -9.07 -4.23 -11.38
N TYR A 61 -9.35 -4.06 -10.09
CA TYR A 61 -10.23 -4.95 -9.32
C TYR A 61 -11.69 -4.48 -9.30
N ARG A 62 -12.04 -3.40 -10.00
CA ARG A 62 -13.40 -2.84 -10.13
C ARG A 62 -14.09 -2.54 -8.79
N LEU A 63 -13.34 -2.02 -7.83
CA LEU A 63 -13.79 -1.80 -6.44
C LEU A 63 -14.79 -0.63 -6.28
N GLY A 64 -15.11 0.05 -7.38
CA GLY A 64 -16.13 1.12 -7.44
C GLY A 64 -17.49 0.68 -7.96
N GLU A 65 -17.62 -0.52 -8.55
CA GLU A 65 -18.82 -0.92 -9.29
C GLU A 65 -19.86 -1.69 -8.45
N ALA A 66 -19.42 -2.34 -7.36
CA ALA A 66 -20.27 -3.19 -6.52
C ALA A 66 -20.48 -2.60 -5.12
N PRO A 67 -21.56 -3.01 -4.40
CA PRO A 67 -21.69 -2.72 -2.98
C PRO A 67 -20.47 -3.23 -2.23
N GLN A 68 -19.89 -2.38 -1.40
CA GLN A 68 -18.73 -2.73 -0.61
C GLN A 68 -19.12 -3.79 0.43
N PRO A 69 -18.38 -4.91 0.54
CA PRO A 69 -18.64 -5.90 1.58
C PRO A 69 -18.51 -5.26 2.97
N GLY A 70 -19.21 -5.83 3.96
CA GLY A 70 -19.01 -5.45 5.35
C GLY A 70 -17.70 -5.98 5.92
N GLY A 71 -17.47 -5.70 7.20
CA GLY A 71 -16.37 -6.30 7.96
C GLY A 71 -14.96 -5.90 7.50
N PRO A 72 -13.94 -6.70 7.85
CA PRO A 72 -12.53 -6.35 7.60
C PRO A 72 -12.18 -6.20 6.12
N CYS A 73 -12.72 -7.02 5.23
CA CYS A 73 -12.47 -6.91 3.78
C CYS A 73 -13.06 -5.59 3.23
N GLY A 74 -14.26 -5.24 3.68
CA GLY A 74 -14.84 -3.92 3.45
C GLY A 74 -13.91 -2.80 3.87
N ARG A 75 -13.36 -2.87 5.09
CA ARG A 75 -12.45 -1.84 5.60
C ARG A 75 -11.17 -1.71 4.76
N VAL A 76 -10.63 -2.80 4.20
CA VAL A 76 -9.49 -2.74 3.25
C VAL A 76 -9.84 -1.91 2.01
N ILE A 77 -11.00 -2.14 1.41
CA ILE A 77 -11.46 -1.38 0.24
C ILE A 77 -11.62 0.11 0.57
N GLU A 78 -12.11 0.42 1.77
CA GLU A 78 -12.25 1.80 2.23
C GLU A 78 -10.89 2.49 2.38
N MET A 79 -9.93 1.82 3.02
CA MET A 79 -8.57 2.34 3.19
C MET A 79 -7.83 2.51 1.85
N LEU A 80 -8.08 1.64 0.85
CA LEU A 80 -7.56 1.83 -0.51
C LEU A 80 -8.15 3.09 -1.16
N LYS A 81 -9.46 3.31 -1.03
CA LYS A 81 -10.12 4.54 -1.52
C LYS A 81 -9.61 5.79 -0.81
N GLU A 82 -9.45 5.73 0.51
CA GLU A 82 -8.81 6.79 1.29
C GLU A 82 -7.40 7.07 0.75
N THR A 83 -6.55 6.05 0.63
CA THR A 83 -5.17 6.15 0.11
C THR A 83 -5.13 6.76 -1.28
N ALA A 84 -6.03 6.37 -2.18
CA ALA A 84 -6.12 6.91 -3.54
C ALA A 84 -6.42 8.43 -3.58
N THR A 85 -7.02 8.97 -2.51
CA THR A 85 -7.33 10.40 -2.38
C THR A 85 -6.21 11.21 -1.72
N PHE A 86 -5.23 10.57 -1.09
CA PHE A 86 -4.12 11.29 -0.47
C PHE A 86 -3.20 11.89 -1.55
N PRO A 87 -2.87 13.19 -1.47
CA PRO A 87 -1.99 13.82 -2.45
C PRO A 87 -0.55 13.31 -2.33
N GLU A 88 0.05 12.97 -3.48
CA GLU A 88 1.41 12.42 -3.64
C GLU A 88 2.48 13.26 -2.89
N ASP A 89 2.30 14.59 -2.88
CA ASP A 89 3.20 15.56 -2.24
C ASP A 89 3.24 15.50 -0.71
N ARG A 90 2.20 14.93 -0.06
CA ARG A 90 2.20 14.81 1.41
C ARG A 90 2.99 13.60 1.88
N MET A 91 2.98 12.50 1.12
CA MET A 91 3.56 11.25 1.60
C MET A 91 5.07 11.17 1.35
N THR A 92 5.53 11.67 0.21
CA THR A 92 6.96 11.91 -0.09
C THR A 92 7.65 12.78 0.96
N ARG A 93 6.92 13.72 1.57
CA ARG A 93 7.45 14.59 2.62
C ARG A 93 7.69 13.87 3.95
N HIS A 94 6.91 12.83 4.26
CA HIS A 94 6.97 12.14 5.55
C HIS A 94 7.77 10.84 5.53
N LEU A 95 7.79 10.09 4.42
CA LEU A 95 8.49 8.81 4.30
C LEU A 95 9.82 8.93 3.54
N CYS A 96 9.86 9.75 2.49
CA CYS A 96 10.98 9.76 1.53
C CYS A 96 11.96 10.93 1.73
N GLN A 97 11.84 11.72 2.80
CA GLN A 97 12.89 12.68 3.13
C GLN A 97 13.99 11.99 3.92
N PRO A 98 15.19 11.78 3.36
CA PRO A 98 16.34 11.41 4.17
C PRO A 98 16.53 12.55 5.17
N ARG A 99 16.33 12.27 6.47
CA ARG A 99 16.67 13.19 7.56
C ARG A 99 18.08 13.66 7.28
N ARG A 100 18.25 14.90 6.79
CA ARG A 100 19.57 15.47 6.54
C ARG A 100 20.28 15.46 7.89
N ARG A 101 21.15 14.47 8.09
CA ARG A 101 22.03 14.35 9.26
C ARG A 101 23.10 15.42 9.10
N GLY A 102 22.68 16.68 9.25
CA GLY A 102 23.55 17.83 9.24
C GLY A 102 24.36 17.86 10.52
N GLY A 103 25.68 17.92 10.37
CA GLY A 103 26.52 18.63 11.33
C GLY A 103 27.27 17.79 12.35
N TRP A 104 28.03 16.76 11.94
CA TRP A 104 29.13 16.30 12.81
C TRP A 104 30.39 15.93 12.04
N ARG A 105 30.91 16.89 11.27
CA ARG A 105 32.34 16.96 10.97
C ARG A 105 32.77 18.41 10.88
N ARG A 106 33.48 18.87 11.92
CA ARG A 106 34.79 19.53 11.86
C ARG A 106 35.06 20.24 13.18
N ASN A 107 35.81 19.56 14.05
CA ASN A 107 36.87 20.22 14.81
C ASN A 107 37.91 19.15 15.16
N ARG A 108 38.94 19.07 14.31
CA ARG A 108 40.27 18.60 14.69
C ARG A 108 41.25 19.68 14.22
N SER A 109 42.28 19.85 15.06
CA SER A 109 43.42 20.75 14.97
C SER A 109 43.18 22.15 15.52
#